data_AF-A0A495J9S6-F1
#
_entry.id   AF-A0A495J9S6-F1
#
_cell.length_a   1.000
_cell.length_b   1.000
_cell.length_c   1.000
_cell.angle_alpha   90.00
_cell.angle_beta   90.00
_cell.angle_gamma   90.00
#
_symmetry.space_group_name_H-M   'P 1'
#
loop_
_entity.id
_entity.type
_entity.pdbx_description
1 polymer ?
#
loop_
_entity_poly.entity_id
_entity_poly.type
_entity_poly.pdbx_seq_one_letter_code
_entity_poly.pdbx_strand_id
1 'polypeptide(L)'
;MLSLYKIYPEKEGYRFTTTNGDEYYAYFTPFTLQTPYHTTTDIVSFGFECKRRNAQTKPLYDECTARTIVHIINNYFKLNGDNALLYICLNNDDFARHRNLIFGKWFNEFGRGYERHKSDAITGEMNFYSSILIKEDNPEKIKLIEAFYFTINYWFPNE
;
A
#
# COMPACT_ATOMS: atom_id res chain seq x y z
N MET A 1 -5.53 8.76 24.02
CA MET A 1 -6.60 8.21 23.18
C MET A 1 -6.16 8.43 21.73
N LEU A 2 -5.92 7.38 20.94
CA LEU A 2 -5.48 7.53 19.54
C LEU A 2 -6.69 8.01 18.73
N SER A 3 -6.66 9.24 18.19
CA SER A 3 -7.75 9.69 17.32
C SER A 3 -7.62 9.02 15.95
N LEU A 4 -8.68 8.33 15.55
CA LEU A 4 -8.89 7.79 14.21
C LEU A 4 -10.09 8.52 13.62
N TYR A 5 -10.11 8.71 12.30
CA TYR A 5 -11.34 9.12 11.63
C TYR A 5 -12.33 7.97 11.64
N LYS A 6 -13.62 8.33 11.66
CA LYS A 6 -14.68 7.35 11.51
C LYS A 6 -14.64 6.80 10.08
N ILE A 7 -14.49 5.48 9.97
CA ILE A 7 -14.47 4.74 8.72
C ILE A 7 -15.86 4.19 8.39
N TYR A 8 -16.20 4.17 7.11
CA TYR A 8 -17.43 3.60 6.58
C TYR A 8 -17.06 2.52 5.57
N PRO A 9 -17.62 1.30 5.68
CA PRO A 9 -17.33 0.23 4.73
C PRO A 9 -17.92 0.55 3.36
N GLU A 10 -17.19 0.19 2.33
CA GLU A 10 -17.56 0.22 0.91
C GLU A 10 -17.39 -1.18 0.32
N LYS A 11 -17.87 -1.38 -0.92
CA LYS A 11 -17.79 -2.69 -1.60
C LYS A 11 -16.37 -3.29 -1.62
N GLU A 12 -15.36 -2.46 -1.88
CA GLU A 12 -13.96 -2.89 -2.09
C GLU A 12 -13.01 -2.26 -1.06
N GLY A 13 -13.53 -1.69 0.03
CA GLY A 13 -12.70 -1.02 1.02
C GLY A 13 -13.45 -0.14 2.01
N TYR A 14 -12.92 1.05 2.25
CA TYR A 14 -13.42 1.98 3.27
C TYR A 14 -13.33 3.43 2.80
N ARG A 15 -14.29 4.25 3.25
CA ARG A 15 -14.23 5.70 3.14
C ARG A 15 -14.12 6.37 4.50
N PHE A 16 -13.44 7.50 4.54
CA PHE A 16 -13.46 8.41 5.69
C PHE A 16 -13.26 9.85 5.22
N THR A 17 -13.72 10.80 6.04
CA THR A 17 -13.60 12.23 5.78
C THR A 17 -12.77 12.87 6.88
N THR A 18 -11.76 13.65 6.50
CA THR A 18 -10.89 14.35 7.45
C THR A 18 -11.60 15.57 8.05
N THR A 19 -11.05 16.16 9.11
CA THR A 19 -11.60 17.39 9.70
C THR A 19 -11.61 18.57 8.72
N ASN A 20 -10.69 18.57 7.75
CA ASN A 20 -10.63 19.58 6.68
C ASN A 20 -11.65 19.33 5.56
N GLY A 21 -12.35 18.19 5.60
CA GLY A 21 -13.35 17.79 4.62
C GLY A 21 -12.77 17.08 3.40
N ASP A 22 -11.51 16.66 3.43
CA ASP A 22 -10.94 15.81 2.38
C ASP A 22 -11.53 14.40 2.49
N GLU A 23 -11.96 13.84 1.37
CA GLU A 23 -12.57 12.53 1.29
C GLU A 23 -11.53 11.50 0.84
N TYR A 24 -11.32 10.48 1.66
CA TYR A 24 -10.43 9.37 1.35
C TYR A 24 -11.23 8.13 0.99
N TYR A 25 -10.78 7.42 -0.03
CA TYR A 25 -11.23 6.07 -0.36
C TYR A 25 -10.02 5.14 -0.37
N ALA A 26 -9.96 4.23 0.60
CA ALA A 26 -8.93 3.21 0.69
C ALA A 26 -9.52 1.87 0.26
N TYR A 27 -8.86 1.16 -0.64
CA TYR A 27 -9.42 -0.01 -1.32
C TYR A 27 -8.41 -1.15 -1.46
N PHE A 28 -8.97 -2.34 -1.64
CA PHE A 28 -8.25 -3.59 -1.80
C PHE A 28 -8.64 -4.22 -3.12
N THR A 29 -7.66 -4.56 -3.96
CA THR A 29 -7.88 -5.21 -5.24
C THR A 29 -7.11 -6.52 -5.32
N PRO A 30 -7.69 -7.59 -5.90
CA PRO A 30 -6.94 -8.82 -6.16
C PRO A 30 -5.71 -8.54 -7.02
N PHE A 31 -4.61 -9.22 -6.73
CA PHE A 31 -3.38 -9.11 -7.48
C PHE A 31 -2.67 -10.46 -7.50
N THR A 32 -2.00 -10.79 -8.59
CA THR A 32 -1.31 -12.07 -8.75
C THR A 32 0.17 -11.86 -8.99
N LEU A 33 0.99 -12.38 -8.07
CA LEU A 33 2.44 -12.42 -8.22
C LEU A 33 2.84 -13.59 -9.12
N GLN A 34 3.83 -13.35 -9.98
CA GLN A 34 4.55 -14.38 -10.70
C GLN A 34 5.65 -14.96 -9.80
N THR A 35 5.93 -16.24 -9.97
CA THR A 35 7.01 -16.93 -9.27
C THR A 35 8.09 -17.41 -10.24
N PRO A 36 9.33 -17.61 -9.78
CA PRO A 36 10.39 -18.20 -10.59
C PRO A 36 10.09 -19.59 -11.16
N TYR A 37 9.08 -20.29 -10.61
CA TYR A 37 8.71 -21.66 -10.98
C TYR A 37 7.57 -21.73 -12.01
N HIS A 38 7.27 -20.63 -12.71
CA HIS A 38 6.13 -20.52 -13.63
C HIS A 38 4.75 -20.80 -12.98
N THR A 39 4.67 -20.58 -11.66
CA THR A 39 3.40 -20.59 -10.91
C THR A 39 3.03 -19.20 -10.47
N THR A 40 1.82 -19.04 -9.95
CA THR A 40 1.30 -17.77 -9.44
C THR A 40 1.04 -17.82 -7.94
N THR A 41 1.05 -16.66 -7.29
CA THR A 41 0.63 -16.49 -5.89
C THR A 41 -0.33 -15.32 -5.81
N ASP A 42 -1.58 -15.61 -5.44
CA ASP A 42 -2.60 -14.57 -5.29
C ASP A 42 -2.40 -13.82 -3.97
N ILE A 43 -2.45 -12.51 -4.07
CA ILE A 43 -2.34 -11.57 -2.97
C ILE A 43 -3.35 -10.44 -3.17
N VAL A 44 -3.29 -9.44 -2.31
CA VAL A 44 -4.11 -8.24 -2.41
C VAL A 44 -3.21 -7.02 -2.57
N SER A 45 -3.58 -6.14 -3.49
CA SER A 45 -3.04 -4.80 -3.60
C SER A 45 -3.89 -3.83 -2.78
N PHE A 46 -3.24 -2.90 -2.10
CA PHE A 46 -3.86 -1.81 -1.37
C PHE A 46 -3.59 -0.49 -2.09
N GLY A 47 -4.65 0.27 -2.31
CA GLY A 47 -4.58 1.63 -2.84
C GLY A 47 -5.40 2.58 -1.99
N PHE A 48 -5.15 3.87 -2.16
CA PHE A 48 -6.06 4.88 -1.64
C PHE A 48 -6.04 6.14 -2.50
N GLU A 49 -7.19 6.78 -2.57
CA GLU A 49 -7.42 8.05 -3.26
C GLU A 49 -7.86 9.11 -2.26
N CYS A 50 -7.53 10.36 -2.56
CA CYS A 50 -7.92 11.51 -1.77
C CYS A 50 -8.53 12.57 -2.69
N LYS A 51 -9.84 12.81 -2.54
CA LYS A 51 -10.52 13.93 -3.15
C LYS A 51 -10.44 15.12 -2.20
N ARG A 52 -9.66 16.13 -2.58
CA ARG A 52 -9.48 17.34 -1.79
C ARG A 52 -10.75 18.19 -1.81
N ARG A 53 -11.16 18.71 -0.65
CA ARG A 53 -12.24 19.70 -0.58
C ARG A 53 -11.86 20.99 -1.30
N ASN A 54 -10.61 21.40 -1.15
CA ASN A 54 -10.04 22.57 -1.82
C ASN A 54 -8.69 22.18 -2.45
N ALA A 55 -8.71 21.98 -3.77
CA ALA A 55 -7.53 21.53 -4.52
C ALA A 55 -6.38 22.55 -4.56
N GLN A 56 -6.67 23.83 -4.32
CA GLN A 56 -5.67 24.91 -4.30
C GLN A 56 -4.92 24.98 -2.97
N THR A 57 -5.39 24.30 -1.92
CA THR A 57 -4.77 24.33 -0.60
C THR A 57 -3.63 23.31 -0.53
N LYS A 58 -2.46 23.77 -0.07
CA LYS A 58 -1.32 22.88 0.13
C LYS A 58 -1.69 21.82 1.17
N PRO A 59 -1.47 20.52 0.89
CA PRO A 59 -1.77 19.47 1.86
C PRO A 59 -0.86 19.61 3.08
N LEU A 60 -1.47 19.68 4.25
CA LEU A 60 -0.79 19.61 5.54
C LEU A 60 -0.71 18.15 5.98
N TYR A 61 0.36 17.82 6.72
CA TYR A 61 0.46 16.51 7.36
C TYR A 61 -0.65 16.37 8.39
N ASP A 62 -1.39 15.27 8.29
CA ASP A 62 -2.44 14.91 9.22
C ASP A 62 -2.17 13.50 9.76
N GLU A 63 -1.72 13.46 11.02
CA GLU A 63 -1.42 12.22 11.74
C GLU A 63 -2.65 11.31 11.86
N CYS A 64 -3.86 11.90 11.98
CA CYS A 64 -5.10 11.14 12.09
C CYS A 64 -5.38 10.37 10.79
N THR A 65 -5.08 10.97 9.63
CA THR A 65 -5.15 10.30 8.33
C THR A 65 -4.17 9.11 8.27
N ALA A 66 -2.91 9.33 8.63
CA ALA A 66 -1.88 8.28 8.64
C ALA A 66 -2.29 7.09 9.53
N ARG A 67 -2.74 7.37 10.76
CA ARG A 67 -3.22 6.34 11.69
C ARG A 67 -4.47 5.61 11.18
N THR A 68 -5.38 6.32 10.53
CA THR A 68 -6.60 5.71 9.98
C THR A 68 -6.27 4.74 8.84
N ILE A 69 -5.36 5.11 7.93
CA ILE A 69 -4.90 4.23 6.86
C ILE A 69 -4.20 2.99 7.42
N VAL A 70 -3.29 3.17 8.39
CA VAL A 70 -2.61 2.03 9.03
C VAL A 70 -3.59 1.16 9.82
N HIS A 71 -4.62 1.75 10.44
CA HIS A 71 -5.68 1.00 11.10
C HIS A 71 -6.47 0.11 10.12
N ILE A 72 -6.80 0.62 8.93
CA ILE A 72 -7.46 -0.15 7.86
C ILE A 72 -6.61 -1.36 7.45
N ILE A 73 -5.30 -1.15 7.27
CA ILE A 73 -4.37 -2.22 6.87
C ILE A 73 -4.20 -3.25 8.00
N ASN A 74 -4.08 -2.80 9.25
CA ASN A 74 -4.03 -3.69 10.41
C ASN A 74 -5.29 -4.55 10.53
N ASN A 75 -6.47 -3.97 10.27
CA ASN A 75 -7.72 -4.74 10.27
C ASN A 75 -7.76 -5.75 9.12
N TYR A 76 -7.22 -5.42 7.95
CA TYR A 76 -7.06 -6.38 6.86
C TYR A 76 -6.25 -7.61 7.29
N PHE A 77 -5.07 -7.42 7.89
CA PHE A 77 -4.22 -8.54 8.36
C PHE A 77 -4.84 -9.34 9.52
N LYS A 78 -5.69 -8.71 10.35
CA LYS A 78 -6.45 -9.42 11.39
C LYS A 78 -7.53 -10.33 10.80
N LEU A 79 -8.19 -9.90 9.72
CA LEU A 79 -9.28 -10.63 9.09
C LEU A 79 -8.80 -11.67 8.07
N ASN A 80 -7.65 -11.44 7.43
CA ASN A 80 -7.18 -12.24 6.28
C ASN A 80 -5.92 -13.06 6.59
N GLY A 81 -5.56 -13.24 7.86
CA GLY A 81 -4.48 -14.14 8.27
C GLY A 81 -3.12 -13.75 7.66
N ASP A 82 -2.45 -14.72 7.05
CA ASP A 82 -1.07 -14.61 6.57
C ASP A 82 -0.97 -14.13 5.12
N ASN A 83 -2.01 -13.45 4.61
CA ASN A 83 -1.92 -12.83 3.29
C ASN A 83 -0.91 -11.69 3.29
N ALA A 84 -0.15 -11.53 2.20
CA ALA A 84 0.63 -10.33 1.96
C ALA A 84 -0.23 -9.20 1.38
N LEU A 85 0.26 -7.97 1.51
CA LEU A 85 -0.38 -6.78 0.95
C LEU A 85 0.63 -5.99 0.11
N LEU A 86 0.32 -5.82 -1.17
CA LEU A 86 1.12 -5.06 -2.12
C LEU A 86 0.66 -3.60 -2.15
N TYR A 87 1.60 -2.66 -2.16
CA TYR A 87 1.35 -1.24 -2.36
C TYR A 87 2.10 -0.78 -3.60
N ILE A 88 1.38 -0.22 -4.58
CA ILE A 88 1.97 0.30 -5.83
C ILE A 88 1.63 1.78 -5.97
N CYS A 89 2.66 2.57 -6.29
CA CYS A 89 2.56 3.97 -6.68
C CYS A 89 3.01 4.13 -8.13
N LEU A 90 2.07 4.35 -9.04
CA LEU A 90 2.37 4.77 -10.42
C LEU A 90 2.86 6.21 -10.44
N ASN A 91 3.85 6.55 -11.27
CA ASN A 91 4.45 7.90 -11.36
C ASN A 91 3.84 8.79 -12.45
N ASN A 92 2.54 8.66 -12.71
CA ASN A 92 1.85 9.45 -13.73
C ASN A 92 1.85 10.97 -13.46
N ASP A 93 2.19 11.37 -12.22
CA ASP A 93 2.17 12.75 -11.73
C ASP A 93 3.51 13.18 -11.09
N ASP A 94 4.60 12.43 -11.29
CA ASP A 94 5.93 12.66 -10.68
C ASP A 94 6.01 12.59 -9.15
N PHE A 95 4.92 12.25 -8.46
CA PHE A 95 4.85 12.18 -7.00
C PHE A 95 4.88 10.75 -6.44
N ALA A 96 5.11 9.73 -7.25
CA ALA A 96 5.10 8.34 -6.77
C ALA A 96 6.16 8.07 -5.71
N ARG A 97 7.36 8.63 -5.89
CA ARG A 97 8.43 8.54 -4.89
C ARG A 97 8.00 9.14 -3.56
N HIS A 98 7.40 10.33 -3.60
CA HIS A 98 6.92 11.03 -2.41
C HIS A 98 5.83 10.22 -1.69
N ARG A 99 4.87 9.64 -2.44
CA ARG A 99 3.86 8.75 -1.88
C ARG A 99 4.48 7.52 -1.23
N ASN A 100 5.45 6.87 -1.88
CA ASN A 100 6.12 5.69 -1.32
C ASN A 100 6.92 6.01 -0.05
N LEU A 101 7.55 7.18 0.02
CA LEU A 101 8.25 7.66 1.21
C LEU A 101 7.28 7.96 2.36
N ILE A 102 6.18 8.67 2.08
CA ILE A 102 5.16 9.01 3.07
C ILE A 102 4.48 7.75 3.62
N PHE A 103 4.08 6.83 2.74
CA PHE A 103 3.52 5.54 3.13
C PHE A 103 4.51 4.77 4.01
N GLY A 104 5.78 4.70 3.59
CA GLY A 104 6.84 4.09 4.38
C GLY A 104 7.00 4.69 5.78
N LYS A 105 6.94 6.02 5.87
CA LYS A 105 6.99 6.73 7.15
C LYS A 105 5.81 6.34 8.04
N TRP A 106 4.58 6.35 7.52
CA TRP A 106 3.39 5.93 8.28
C TRP A 106 3.50 4.49 8.77
N PHE A 107 4.02 3.59 7.94
CA PHE A 107 4.26 2.20 8.32
C PHE A 107 5.29 2.05 9.42
N ASN A 108 6.40 2.76 9.34
CA ASN A 108 7.42 2.71 10.38
C ASN A 108 6.93 3.32 11.72
N GLU A 109 6.08 4.34 11.65
CA GLU A 109 5.56 5.02 12.84
C GLU A 109 4.43 4.24 13.54
N PHE A 110 3.55 3.59 12.76
CA PHE A 110 2.30 3.03 13.29
C PHE A 110 2.09 1.54 12.99
N GLY A 111 2.82 0.96 12.03
CA GLY A 111 2.80 -0.48 11.74
C GLY A 111 3.65 -1.24 12.74
N ARG A 112 3.13 -2.34 13.28
CA ARG A 112 3.88 -3.26 14.17
C ARG A 112 3.57 -4.71 13.81
N GLY A 113 4.58 -5.57 13.83
CA GLY A 113 4.44 -7.00 13.51
C GLY A 113 4.46 -7.29 12.01
N TYR A 114 4.96 -6.36 11.19
CA TYR A 114 5.04 -6.51 9.74
C TYR A 114 6.38 -6.03 9.21
N GLU A 115 6.89 -6.73 8.21
CA GLU A 115 8.02 -6.33 7.40
C GLU A 115 7.55 -5.64 6.13
N ARG A 116 8.30 -4.61 5.72
CA ARG A 116 8.12 -3.94 4.44
C ARG A 116 9.33 -4.17 3.55
N HIS A 117 9.11 -4.82 2.42
CA HIS A 117 10.11 -4.99 1.37
C HIS A 117 9.76 -4.07 0.21
N LYS A 118 10.72 -3.26 -0.24
CA LYS A 118 10.49 -2.25 -1.27
C LYS A 118 11.23 -2.59 -2.56
N SER A 119 10.68 -2.11 -3.67
CA SER A 119 11.37 -2.07 -4.95
C SER A 119 11.17 -0.72 -5.61
N ASP A 120 12.28 -0.16 -6.08
CA ASP A 120 12.34 1.07 -6.83
C ASP A 120 12.65 0.64 -8.29
N ALA A 121 11.60 0.29 -9.03
CA ALA A 121 11.74 -0.17 -10.41
C ALA A 121 11.65 1.02 -11.38
N ILE A 122 12.66 1.13 -12.22
CA ILE A 122 12.80 2.19 -13.23
C ILE A 122 12.89 1.48 -14.57
N THR A 123 11.88 1.63 -15.43
CA THR A 123 11.91 1.05 -16.79
C THR A 123 11.28 1.99 -17.79
N GLY A 124 12.03 2.34 -18.84
CA GLY A 124 11.55 3.18 -19.95
C GLY A 124 10.84 4.45 -19.46
N GLU A 125 9.61 4.66 -19.94
CA GLU A 125 8.76 5.81 -19.59
C GLU A 125 7.98 5.65 -18.27
N MET A 126 7.98 4.46 -17.65
CA MET A 126 7.22 4.19 -16.43
C MET A 126 8.14 4.00 -15.22
N ASN A 127 8.22 5.05 -14.41
CA ASN A 127 8.70 4.94 -13.05
C ASN A 127 7.55 4.45 -12.16
N PHE A 128 7.75 3.40 -11.37
CA PHE A 128 6.80 3.07 -10.31
C PHE A 128 7.54 2.61 -9.07
N TYR A 129 6.89 2.85 -7.94
CA TYR A 129 7.41 2.47 -6.64
C TYR A 129 6.48 1.44 -6.05
N SER A 130 7.04 0.35 -5.55
CA SER A 130 6.24 -0.70 -4.95
C SER A 130 6.79 -1.16 -3.61
N SER A 131 5.92 -1.70 -2.78
CA SER A 131 6.30 -2.33 -1.52
C SER A 131 5.35 -3.48 -1.22
N ILE A 132 5.88 -4.59 -0.73
CA ILE A 132 5.09 -5.67 -0.15
C ILE A 132 5.18 -5.62 1.38
N LEU A 133 4.03 -5.75 2.03
CA LEU A 133 3.88 -5.84 3.47
C LEU A 133 3.54 -7.28 3.84
N ILE A 134 4.29 -7.85 4.78
CA ILE A 134 4.16 -9.25 5.19
C ILE A 134 4.25 -9.29 6.72
N LYS A 135 3.45 -10.13 7.38
CA LYS A 135 3.63 -10.38 8.82
C LYS A 135 5.02 -10.95 9.12
N GLU A 136 5.60 -10.52 10.24
CA GLU A 136 6.93 -10.98 10.67
C GLU A 136 6.99 -12.50 10.86
N ASP A 137 5.90 -13.10 11.36
CA ASP A 137 5.73 -14.53 11.65
C ASP A 137 5.10 -15.34 10.50
N ASN A 138 4.96 -14.74 9.32
CA ASN A 138 4.37 -15.41 8.16
C ASN A 138 5.23 -16.62 7.70
N PRO A 139 4.69 -17.85 7.66
CA PRO A 139 5.46 -19.04 7.29
C PRO A 139 5.92 -19.03 5.81
N GLU A 140 5.19 -18.35 4.93
CA GLU A 140 5.47 -18.24 3.50
C GLU A 140 6.24 -16.96 3.14
N LYS A 141 6.77 -16.23 4.13
CA LYS A 141 7.41 -14.92 3.93
C LYS A 141 8.48 -14.92 2.85
N ILE A 142 9.39 -15.90 2.87
CA ILE A 142 10.49 -15.98 1.90
C ILE A 142 9.94 -16.11 0.48
N LYS A 143 8.99 -17.02 0.27
CA LYS A 143 8.33 -17.24 -1.02
C LYS A 143 7.61 -15.99 -1.52
N LEU A 144 6.92 -15.26 -0.63
CA LEU A 144 6.22 -14.01 -0.97
C LEU A 144 7.19 -12.90 -1.40
N ILE A 145 8.34 -12.78 -0.72
CA ILE A 145 9.39 -11.82 -1.08
C ILE A 145 10.01 -12.17 -2.44
N GLU A 146 10.33 -13.45 -2.67
CA GLU A 146 10.85 -13.92 -3.95
C GLU A 146 9.87 -13.68 -5.09
N ALA A 147 8.59 -14.01 -4.88
CA ALA A 147 7.53 -13.76 -5.85
C ALA A 147 7.35 -12.25 -6.12
N PHE A 148 7.48 -11.40 -5.11
CA PHE A 148 7.45 -9.94 -5.27
C PHE A 148 8.57 -9.45 -6.20
N TYR A 149 9.83 -9.76 -5.88
CA TYR A 149 10.96 -9.34 -6.69
C TYR A 149 10.96 -9.98 -8.09
N PHE A 150 10.54 -11.25 -8.21
CA PHE A 150 10.40 -11.91 -9.50
C PHE A 150 9.33 -11.23 -10.36
N THR A 151 8.15 -10.91 -9.79
CA THR A 151 7.07 -10.23 -10.52
C THR A 151 7.54 -8.90 -11.09
N ILE A 152 8.27 -8.12 -10.28
CA ILE A 152 8.86 -6.86 -10.73
C ILE A 152 9.79 -7.11 -11.91
N ASN A 153 10.77 -8.01 -11.77
CA ASN A 153 11.70 -8.31 -12.86
C ASN A 153 11.02 -8.91 -14.11
N TYR A 154 9.92 -9.65 -13.93
CA TYR A 154 9.16 -10.25 -15.02
C TYR A 154 8.40 -9.20 -15.84
N TRP A 155 7.79 -8.22 -15.18
CA TRP A 155 7.13 -7.11 -15.86
C TRP A 155 8.11 -6.08 -16.41
N PHE A 156 9.29 -6.03 -15.82
CA PHE A 156 10.30 -5.01 -16.04
C PHE A 156 11.68 -5.66 -16.13
N PRO A 157 11.93 -6.49 -17.16
CA PRO A 157 13.25 -7.04 -17.37
C PRO A 157 14.21 -5.87 -17.60
N ASN A 158 15.34 -5.86 -16.90
CA ASN A 158 16.41 -4.91 -17.21
C ASN A 158 16.73 -5.04 -18.71
N GLU A 159 16.60 -3.96 -19.48
CA GLU A 159 17.05 -3.89 -20.87
C GLU A 159 18.57 -4.12 -20.97
#